data_AF-A0A0Q5MUZ6-F1
#
_entry.id   AF-A0A0Q5MUZ6-F1
#
_cell.length_a   1.000
_cell.length_b   1.000
_cell.length_c   1.000
_cell.angle_alpha   90.00
_cell.angle_beta   90.00
_cell.angle_gamma   90.00
#
_symmetry.space_group_name_H-M   'P 1'
#
loop_
_entity.id
_entity.type
_entity.pdbx_description
1 polymer ?
#
loop_
_entity_poly.entity_id
_entity_poly.type
_entity_poly.pdbx_seq_one_letter_code
_entity_poly.pdbx_strand_id
1 'polypeptide(L)'
;MAEGETIDVIGTFFQLHFVKNPGAAFSLASGSTWIFSLAAAAVVVAIIVFARRIRSRAWAVMLGMLLGGTLGNLTDRLLREPSFGMGHVIDFLYFPGLLPAIFNVADIFIVSSMGLLLLLTLLGVNLDGTRVPSKRRRRELDREAEASGRTDTAPPAGHATERS
;
A
#
# COMPACT_ATOMS: atom_id res chain seq x y z
N MET A 1 -30.85 2.35 0.66
CA MET A 1 -30.90 1.00 0.09
C MET A 1 -30.97 0.00 1.22
N ALA A 2 -31.80 -1.03 1.08
CA ALA A 2 -31.76 -2.20 1.96
C ALA A 2 -30.58 -3.09 1.59
N GLU A 3 -30.07 -3.88 2.54
CA GLU A 3 -29.03 -4.87 2.26
C GLU A 3 -29.49 -5.89 1.21
N GLY A 4 -28.65 -6.10 0.18
CA GLY A 4 -28.98 -6.92 -0.99
C GLY A 4 -29.72 -6.19 -2.11
N GLU A 5 -30.06 -4.92 -1.95
CA GLU A 5 -30.67 -4.11 -3.02
C GLU A 5 -29.64 -3.80 -4.10
N THR A 6 -30.07 -3.93 -5.37
CA THR A 6 -29.24 -3.67 -6.55
C THR A 6 -29.87 -2.61 -7.43
N ILE A 7 -29.09 -1.63 -7.85
CA ILE A 7 -29.47 -0.59 -8.82
C ILE A 7 -28.58 -0.71 -10.05
N ASP A 8 -29.18 -0.93 -11.20
CA ASP A 8 -28.48 -0.96 -12.48
C ASP A 8 -28.09 0.46 -12.90
N VAL A 9 -26.79 0.75 -12.99
CA VAL A 9 -26.29 2.05 -13.45
C VAL A 9 -25.98 2.01 -14.95
N ILE A 10 -25.31 0.94 -15.39
CA ILE A 10 -24.98 0.70 -16.81
C ILE A 10 -25.36 -0.75 -17.14
N GLY A 11 -26.66 -1.01 -17.30
CA GLY A 11 -27.19 -2.35 -17.57
C GLY A 11 -26.59 -3.40 -16.64
N THR A 12 -26.14 -4.53 -17.20
CA THR A 12 -25.47 -5.61 -16.46
C THR A 12 -23.96 -5.42 -16.30
N PHE A 13 -23.40 -4.31 -16.78
CA PHE A 13 -21.95 -4.05 -16.72
C PHE A 13 -21.54 -3.43 -15.39
N PHE A 14 -22.26 -2.41 -14.93
CA PHE A 14 -21.99 -1.71 -13.67
C PHE A 14 -23.28 -1.52 -12.87
N GLN A 15 -23.27 -2.01 -11.64
CA GLN A 15 -24.38 -2.02 -10.72
C GLN A 15 -23.95 -1.49 -9.35
N LEU A 16 -24.85 -0.80 -8.67
CA LEU A 16 -24.70 -0.49 -7.25
C LEU A 16 -25.40 -1.58 -6.45
N HIS A 17 -24.63 -2.44 -5.78
CA HIS A 17 -25.16 -3.57 -5.00
C HIS A 17 -24.75 -3.42 -3.54
N PHE A 18 -25.68 -3.01 -2.66
CA PHE A 18 -25.36 -2.66 -1.29
C PHE A 18 -25.17 -3.89 -0.39
N VAL A 19 -23.96 -4.04 0.17
CA VAL A 19 -23.57 -5.14 1.07
C VAL A 19 -22.86 -4.59 2.30
N LYS A 20 -23.16 -5.17 3.47
CA LYS A 20 -22.36 -4.97 4.67
C LYS A 20 -21.34 -6.10 4.77
N ASN A 21 -20.07 -5.76 4.65
CA ASN A 21 -18.99 -6.73 4.69
C ASN A 21 -18.35 -6.78 6.09
N PRO A 22 -18.61 -7.83 6.89
CA PRO A 22 -17.93 -8.01 8.19
C PRO A 22 -16.42 -8.36 8.01
N GLY A 23 -16.01 -8.75 6.81
CA GLY A 23 -14.77 -9.45 6.51
C GLY A 23 -14.99 -10.89 6.07
N ALA A 24 -16.15 -11.17 5.44
CA ALA A 24 -16.63 -12.52 5.15
C ALA A 24 -15.79 -13.29 4.10
N ALA A 25 -14.97 -12.59 3.30
CA ALA A 25 -14.08 -13.23 2.31
C ALA A 25 -13.13 -14.27 2.91
N PHE A 26 -12.85 -14.18 4.22
CA PHE A 26 -12.00 -15.15 4.90
C PHE A 26 -12.75 -16.31 5.55
N SER A 27 -14.09 -16.29 5.68
CA SER A 27 -14.90 -17.29 6.39
C SER A 27 -14.40 -17.70 7.81
N LEU A 28 -13.38 -17.00 8.33
CA LEU A 28 -12.60 -17.32 9.53
C LEU A 28 -13.06 -16.51 10.76
N ALA A 29 -14.05 -15.64 10.59
CA ALA A 29 -14.38 -14.64 11.60
C ALA A 29 -15.87 -14.22 11.56
N SER A 30 -16.80 -15.18 11.52
CA SER A 30 -18.19 -14.90 11.94
C SER A 30 -18.17 -14.60 13.44
N GLY A 31 -17.77 -13.38 13.82
CA GLY A 31 -17.62 -12.93 15.21
C GLY A 31 -16.34 -12.13 15.52
N SER A 32 -15.34 -12.07 14.62
CA SER A 32 -14.04 -11.42 14.90
C SER A 32 -13.77 -10.21 14.00
N THR A 33 -14.79 -9.39 13.75
CA THR A 33 -14.68 -8.17 12.93
C THR A 33 -13.67 -7.17 13.49
N TRP A 34 -13.48 -7.15 14.82
CA TRP A 34 -12.47 -6.33 15.51
C TRP A 34 -11.03 -6.58 15.06
N ILE A 35 -10.70 -7.81 14.61
CA ILE A 35 -9.32 -8.12 14.19
C ILE A 35 -8.94 -7.26 12.99
N PHE A 36 -9.87 -7.08 12.05
CA PHE A 36 -9.65 -6.23 10.89
C PHE A 36 -9.57 -4.75 11.27
N SER A 37 -10.34 -4.30 12.26
CA SER A 37 -10.25 -2.94 12.81
C SER A 37 -8.88 -2.70 13.44
N LEU A 38 -8.38 -3.66 14.22
CA LEU A 38 -7.06 -3.61 14.84
C LEU A 38 -5.95 -3.62 13.79
N ALA A 39 -6.04 -4.48 12.78
CA ALA A 39 -5.09 -4.54 11.68
C ALA A 39 -5.08 -3.23 10.88
N ALA A 40 -6.25 -2.69 10.53
CA ALA A 40 -6.36 -1.41 9.83
C ALA A 40 -5.80 -0.25 10.67
N ALA A 41 -6.08 -0.22 11.97
CA ALA A 41 -5.50 0.77 12.88
C ALA A 41 -3.96 0.66 12.95
N ALA A 42 -3.41 -0.54 13.02
CA ALA A 42 -1.96 -0.77 13.01
C ALA A 42 -1.33 -0.28 11.70
N VAL A 43 -1.96 -0.54 10.55
CA VAL A 43 -1.51 -0.04 9.25
C VAL A 43 -1.54 1.49 9.20
N VAL A 44 -2.62 2.13 9.67
CA VAL A 44 -2.72 3.60 9.75
C VAL A 44 -1.59 4.18 10.60
N VAL A 45 -1.33 3.62 11.79
CA VAL A 45 -0.24 4.07 12.66
C VAL A 45 1.11 3.90 11.97
N ALA A 46 1.37 2.74 11.35
CA ALA A 46 2.60 2.50 10.61
C ALA A 46 2.79 3.55 9.50
N ILE A 47 1.76 3.80 8.69
CA ILE A 47 1.82 4.79 7.61
C ILE A 47 2.14 6.19 8.16
N ILE A 48 1.48 6.62 9.24
CA ILE A 48 1.74 7.94 9.86
C ILE A 48 3.19 8.04 10.34
N VAL A 49 3.73 6.99 10.96
CA VAL A 49 5.13 6.94 11.43
C VAL A 49 6.10 6.99 10.24
N PHE A 50 5.86 6.22 9.19
CA PHE A 50 6.73 6.16 8.00
C PHE A 50 6.62 7.38 7.09
N ALA A 51 5.45 8.03 7.03
CA ALA A 51 5.21 9.21 6.20
C ALA A 51 6.20 10.34 6.51
N ARG A 52 6.67 10.45 7.76
CA ARG A 52 7.67 11.45 8.18
C ARG A 52 9.03 11.28 7.49
N ARG A 53 9.32 10.11 6.91
CA ARG A 53 10.60 9.80 6.24
C ARG A 53 10.54 9.98 4.72
N ILE A 54 9.35 10.23 4.16
CA ILE A 54 9.17 10.35 2.72
C ILE A 54 9.57 11.74 2.24
N ARG A 55 10.39 11.79 1.19
CA ARG A 55 10.69 13.04 0.46
C ARG A 55 10.25 13.00 -0.99
N SER A 56 10.00 11.81 -1.54
CA SER A 56 9.44 11.67 -2.89
C SER A 56 7.94 11.96 -2.92
N ARG A 57 7.52 12.85 -3.83
CA ARG A 57 6.09 13.12 -4.09
C ARG A 57 5.34 11.86 -4.52
N ALA A 58 5.96 10.97 -5.30
CA ALA A 58 5.31 9.76 -5.78
C ALA A 58 5.04 8.78 -4.63
N TRP A 59 6.00 8.61 -3.72
CA TRP A 59 5.82 7.83 -2.50
C TRP A 59 4.81 8.47 -1.55
N ALA A 60 4.74 9.80 -1.49
CA ALA A 60 3.75 10.52 -0.70
C ALA A 60 2.33 10.33 -1.23
N VAL A 61 2.13 10.38 -2.55
CA VAL A 61 0.84 10.07 -3.19
C VAL A 61 0.45 8.62 -2.91
N MET A 62 1.38 7.68 -3.10
CA MET A 62 1.15 6.27 -2.81
C MET A 62 0.71 6.05 -1.35
N LEU A 63 1.48 6.53 -0.36
CA LEU A 63 1.07 6.40 1.04
C LEU A 63 -0.23 7.17 1.36
N GLY A 64 -0.48 8.30 0.71
CA GLY A 64 -1.73 9.05 0.88
C GLY A 64 -2.96 8.26 0.41
N MET A 65 -2.84 7.57 -0.73
CA MET A 65 -3.88 6.67 -1.23
C MET A 65 -4.10 5.49 -0.26
N LEU A 66 -3.02 4.84 0.18
CA LEU A 66 -3.12 3.74 1.16
C LEU A 66 -3.76 4.21 2.47
N LEU A 67 -3.34 5.36 2.99
CA LEU A 67 -3.87 5.94 4.22
C LEU A 67 -5.35 6.27 4.09
N GLY A 68 -5.74 6.96 3.02
CA GLY A 68 -7.12 7.36 2.77
C GLY A 68 -8.05 6.16 2.64
N GLY A 69 -7.67 5.15 1.85
CA GLY A 69 -8.45 3.92 1.72
C GLY A 69 -8.55 3.15 3.04
N THR A 70 -7.42 2.99 3.75
CA THR A 70 -7.42 2.28 5.04
C THR A 70 -8.25 3.02 6.09
N LEU A 71 -8.17 4.36 6.15
CA LEU A 71 -8.99 5.18 7.05
C LEU A 71 -10.47 5.11 6.72
N GLY A 72 -10.85 5.08 5.44
CA GLY A 72 -12.25 4.91 5.02
C GLY A 72 -12.84 3.61 5.57
N ASN A 73 -12.17 2.49 5.31
CA ASN A 73 -12.60 1.18 5.81
C ASN A 73 -12.52 1.07 7.34
N LEU A 74 -11.51 1.68 7.98
CA LEU A 74 -11.40 1.71 9.44
C LEU A 74 -12.54 2.54 10.06
N THR A 75 -12.88 3.68 9.49
CA THR A 75 -13.97 4.55 9.98
C THR A 75 -15.30 3.82 9.95
N ASP A 76 -15.59 3.11 8.87
CA ASP A 76 -16.77 2.25 8.76
C ASP A 76 -16.80 1.21 9.88
N ARG A 77 -15.68 0.53 10.13
CA ARG A 77 -15.59 -0.47 11.21
C ARG A 77 -15.68 0.11 12.61
N LEU A 78 -15.18 1.32 12.83
CA LEU A 78 -15.19 1.97 14.14
C LEU A 78 -16.58 2.52 14.48
N LEU A 79 -17.30 3.08 13.52
CA LEU A 79 -18.50 3.88 13.81
C LEU A 79 -19.81 3.16 13.51
N ARG A 80 -19.80 2.09 12.71
CA ARG A 80 -21.02 1.37 12.35
C ARG A 80 -21.35 0.27 13.34
N GLU A 81 -22.62 -0.08 13.39
CA GLU A 81 -23.17 -1.19 14.18
C GLU A 81 -22.43 -2.51 13.91
N PRO A 82 -22.33 -3.41 14.92
CA PRO A 82 -23.08 -3.42 16.19
C PRO A 82 -22.46 -2.63 17.35
N SER A 83 -21.15 -2.37 17.31
CA SER A 83 -20.45 -1.63 18.37
C SER A 83 -19.12 -1.08 17.87
N PHE A 84 -18.49 -0.19 18.66
CA PHE A 84 -17.25 0.47 18.26
C PHE A 84 -16.14 -0.53 17.94
N GLY A 85 -15.64 -0.45 16.70
CA GLY A 85 -14.58 -1.34 16.21
C GLY A 85 -15.06 -2.73 15.79
N MET A 86 -16.35 -3.03 15.90
CA MET A 86 -16.95 -4.30 15.44
C MET A 86 -17.79 -4.12 14.18
N GLY A 87 -17.82 -2.92 13.61
CA GLY A 87 -18.64 -2.56 12.46
C GLY A 87 -18.24 -3.23 11.15
N HIS A 88 -19.06 -2.98 10.14
CA HIS A 88 -18.96 -3.55 8.81
C HIS A 88 -18.49 -2.50 7.81
N VAL A 89 -17.71 -2.92 6.82
CA VAL A 89 -17.39 -2.06 5.67
C VAL A 89 -18.57 -2.07 4.72
N ILE A 90 -18.92 -0.91 4.16
CA ILE A 90 -19.98 -0.84 3.14
C ILE A 90 -19.37 -1.02 1.76
N ASP A 91 -19.78 -2.09 1.09
CA ASP A 91 -19.43 -2.39 -0.29
C ASP A 91 -20.64 -2.14 -1.18
N PHE A 92 -20.39 -1.53 -2.34
CA PHE A 92 -21.49 -1.11 -3.23
C PHE A 92 -21.15 -1.09 -4.71
N LEU A 93 -19.87 -1.12 -5.12
CA LEU A 93 -19.47 -1.15 -6.52
C LEU A 93 -19.44 -2.61 -6.99
N TYR A 94 -20.24 -2.94 -7.99
CA TYR A 94 -20.34 -4.29 -8.53
C TYR A 94 -20.26 -4.30 -10.05
N PHE A 95 -19.41 -5.20 -10.59
CA PHE A 95 -19.20 -5.39 -12.02
C PHE A 95 -19.34 -6.89 -12.37
N PRO A 96 -20.58 -7.41 -12.47
CA PRO A 96 -20.86 -8.86 -12.53
C PRO A 96 -20.05 -9.64 -13.58
N GLY A 97 -19.82 -9.04 -14.75
CA GLY A 97 -19.11 -9.67 -15.86
C GLY A 97 -17.59 -9.48 -15.86
N LEU A 98 -17.04 -8.66 -14.94
CA LEU A 98 -15.62 -8.31 -14.91
C LEU A 98 -14.94 -8.75 -13.61
N LEU A 99 -15.60 -8.52 -12.47
CA LEU A 99 -15.05 -8.79 -11.15
C LEU A 99 -16.09 -9.55 -10.30
N PRO A 100 -15.71 -10.68 -9.68
CA PRO A 100 -16.63 -11.45 -8.84
C PRO A 100 -16.89 -10.77 -7.49
N ALA A 101 -16.03 -9.83 -7.07
CA ALA A 101 -16.13 -9.16 -5.78
C ALA A 101 -16.90 -7.84 -5.88
N ILE A 102 -17.67 -7.55 -4.83
CA ILE A 102 -18.24 -6.21 -4.58
C ILE A 102 -17.24 -5.48 -3.69
N PHE A 103 -16.98 -4.22 -3.99
CA PHE A 103 -15.98 -3.42 -3.29
C PHE A 103 -16.45 -1.97 -3.16
N ASN A 104 -15.63 -1.13 -2.55
CA ASN A 104 -15.92 0.29 -2.43
C ASN A 104 -14.77 1.17 -2.93
N VAL A 105 -14.95 2.48 -2.77
CA VAL A 105 -13.95 3.47 -3.18
C VAL A 105 -12.65 3.34 -2.37
N ALA A 106 -12.72 3.00 -1.08
CA ALA A 106 -11.55 2.78 -0.25
C ALA A 106 -10.70 1.61 -0.76
N ASP A 107 -11.32 0.53 -1.22
CA ASP A 107 -10.61 -0.61 -1.83
C ASP A 107 -9.90 -0.21 -3.13
N ILE A 108 -10.51 0.65 -3.96
CA ILE A 108 -9.86 1.21 -5.16
C ILE A 108 -8.58 1.95 -4.78
N PHE A 109 -8.61 2.78 -3.74
CA PHE A 109 -7.43 3.52 -3.27
C PHE A 109 -6.34 2.57 -2.75
N ILE A 110 -6.71 1.54 -1.98
CA ILE A 110 -5.76 0.54 -1.46
C ILE A 110 -5.11 -0.23 -2.61
N VAL A 111 -5.89 -0.77 -3.54
CA VAL A 111 -5.38 -1.55 -4.69
C VAL A 111 -4.53 -0.67 -5.61
N SER A 112 -4.99 0.55 -5.91
CA SER A 112 -4.23 1.49 -6.74
C SER A 112 -2.92 1.92 -6.08
N SER A 113 -2.92 2.10 -4.75
CA SER A 113 -1.69 2.33 -3.99
C SER A 113 -0.72 1.16 -4.10
N MET A 114 -1.22 -0.08 -4.02
CA MET A 114 -0.37 -1.27 -4.18
C MET A 114 0.22 -1.33 -5.59
N GLY A 115 -0.58 -1.04 -6.62
CA GLY A 115 -0.10 -0.93 -7.99
C GLY A 115 1.00 0.13 -8.15
N LEU A 116 0.82 1.29 -7.53
CA LEU A 116 1.83 2.35 -7.54
C LEU A 116 3.09 1.97 -6.75
N LEU A 117 2.95 1.29 -5.61
CA LEU A 117 4.09 0.75 -4.85
C LEU A 117 4.93 -0.19 -5.72
N LEU A 118 4.27 -1.14 -6.40
CA LEU A 118 4.93 -2.08 -7.30
C LEU A 118 5.63 -1.34 -8.43
N LEU A 119 4.95 -0.38 -9.07
CA LEU A 119 5.53 0.43 -10.13
C LEU A 119 6.78 1.20 -9.67
N LEU A 120 6.71 1.89 -8.52
CA LEU A 120 7.84 2.64 -7.98
C LEU A 120 9.02 1.73 -7.65
N THR A 121 8.74 0.55 -7.11
CA THR A 121 9.75 -0.45 -6.77
C THR A 121 10.42 -1.01 -8.03
N LEU A 122 9.64 -1.36 -9.06
CA LEU A 122 10.15 -1.86 -10.33
C LEU A 122 10.97 -0.80 -11.09
N LEU A 123 10.58 0.47 -10.99
CA LEU A 123 11.33 1.60 -11.55
C LEU A 123 12.55 2.01 -10.72
N GLY A 124 12.79 1.37 -9.56
CA GLY A 124 13.92 1.65 -8.68
C GLY A 124 13.88 3.08 -8.10
N VAL A 125 12.69 3.63 -7.84
CA VAL A 125 12.52 4.95 -7.23
C VAL A 125 12.62 4.80 -5.71
N ASN A 126 13.64 5.39 -5.11
CA ASN A 126 13.84 5.40 -3.66
C ASN A 126 12.83 6.32 -2.96
N LEU A 127 12.68 6.13 -1.64
CA LEU A 127 11.78 6.92 -0.77
C LEU A 127 12.08 8.43 -0.77
N ASP A 128 13.32 8.80 -1.09
CA ASP A 128 13.78 10.19 -1.21
C ASP A 128 13.55 10.79 -2.61
N GLY A 129 13.16 9.97 -3.59
CA GLY A 129 12.90 10.36 -4.98
C GLY A 129 14.07 10.14 -5.92
N THR A 130 15.23 9.72 -5.40
CA THR A 130 16.36 9.32 -6.23
C THR A 130 16.04 8.01 -6.97
N ARG A 131 16.69 7.77 -8.11
CA ARG A 131 16.55 6.51 -8.86
C ARG A 131 17.82 5.70 -8.73
N VAL A 132 17.70 4.38 -8.58
CA VAL A 132 18.86 3.49 -8.66
C VAL A 132 19.50 3.64 -10.04
N PRO A 133 20.80 4.00 -10.15
CA PRO A 133 21.47 4.13 -11.44
C PRO A 133 21.37 2.83 -12.22
N SER A 134 21.02 2.92 -13.51
CA SER A 134 20.95 1.73 -14.36
C SER A 134 22.30 1.01 -14.40
N LYS A 135 22.33 -0.32 -14.54
CA LYS A 135 23.60 -1.08 -14.63
C LYS A 135 24.53 -0.53 -15.72
N ARG A 136 23.98 0.02 -16.80
CA ARG A 136 24.73 0.67 -17.88
C ARG A 136 25.35 1.99 -17.42
N ARG A 137 24.57 2.88 -16.80
CA ARG A 137 25.07 4.14 -16.22
C ARG A 137 26.10 3.88 -15.12
N ARG A 138 25.89 2.86 -14.29
CA ARG A 138 26.86 2.42 -13.28
C ARG A 138 28.19 2.05 -13.94
N ARG A 139 28.16 1.18 -14.96
CA ARG A 139 29.36 0.81 -15.74
C ARG A 139 30.01 1.99 -16.45
N GLU A 140 29.24 2.94 -16.97
CA GLU A 140 29.77 4.18 -17.57
C GLU A 140 30.46 5.05 -16.51
N LEU A 141 29.83 5.27 -15.36
CA LEU A 141 30.40 6.02 -14.25
C LEU A 141 31.66 5.35 -13.68
N ASP A 142 31.67 4.03 -13.56
CA ASP A 142 32.82 3.27 -13.08
C ASP A 142 33.98 3.37 -14.10
N ARG A 143 33.70 3.28 -15.40
CA ARG A 143 34.71 3.49 -16.48
C ARG A 143 35.21 4.93 -16.54
N GLU A 144 34.35 5.92 -16.36
CA GLU A 144 34.72 7.34 -16.28
C GLU A 144 35.61 7.60 -15.06
N ALA A 145 35.29 6.98 -13.91
CA ALA A 145 36.11 7.07 -12.70
C ALA A 145 37.50 6.43 -12.91
N GLU A 146 37.55 5.23 -13.49
CA GLU A 146 38.81 4.55 -13.85
C GLU A 146 39.64 5.38 -14.84
N ALA A 147 39.02 5.94 -15.88
CA ALA A 147 39.70 6.78 -16.88
C ALA A 147 40.18 8.12 -16.32
N SER A 148 39.51 8.66 -15.30
CA SER A 148 39.89 9.91 -14.63
C SER A 148 41.02 9.74 -13.61
N GLY A 149 41.52 8.52 -13.39
CA GLY A 149 42.65 8.24 -12.49
C GLY A 149 42.35 8.47 -11.02
N ARG A 150 41.07 8.60 -10.63
CA ARG A 150 40.65 8.80 -9.24
C ARG A 150 40.44 7.44 -8.57
N THR A 151 41.52 6.66 -8.45
CA THR A 151 41.58 5.49 -7.58
C THR A 151 41.63 6.01 -6.16
N ASP A 152 40.48 6.09 -5.48
CA ASP A 152 40.47 6.33 -4.04
C ASP A 152 41.20 5.15 -3.38
N THR A 153 42.41 5.44 -2.90
CA THR A 153 43.22 4.53 -2.09
C THR A 153 42.48 4.29 -0.78
N ALA A 154 41.76 3.17 -0.68
CA ALA A 154 41.40 2.63 0.63
C ALA A 154 42.71 2.32 1.40
N PRO A 155 42.85 2.70 2.68
CA PRO A 155 44.04 2.35 3.45
C PRO A 155 44.12 0.82 3.62
N PRO A 156 45.33 0.23 3.61
CA PRO A 156 45.48 -1.20 3.76
C PRO A 156 45.05 -1.63 5.16
N ALA A 157 44.36 -2.77 5.23
CA ALA A 157 44.12 -3.50 6.46
C ALA A 157 45.48 -3.79 7.13
N GLY A 158 45.70 -3.15 8.29
CA GLY A 158 46.85 -3.43 9.14
C GLY A 158 46.68 -4.77 9.84
N HIS A 159 47.62 -5.67 9.58
CA HIS A 159 47.78 -6.97 10.21
C HIS A 159 48.04 -6.87 11.72
N ALA A 160 47.73 -7.97 12.40
CA ALA A 160 47.92 -8.22 13.82
C ALA A 160 49.33 -7.91 14.36
N THR A 161 49.42 -7.55 15.64
CA THR A 161 50.63 -7.79 16.43
C THR A 161 50.25 -8.34 17.80
N GLU A 162 50.85 -9.49 18.06
CA GLU A 162 50.85 -10.33 19.24
C GLU A 162 51.66 -9.68 20.39
N ARG A 163 51.44 -10.14 21.65
CA ARG A 163 52.20 -9.86 22.91
C ARG A 163 51.82 -8.53 23.58
N SER A 164 51.54 -8.44 24.88
CA SER A 164 52.02 -9.17 26.07
C SER A 164 51.01 -9.08 27.21
#